data_AF-A0A969GIE4-F1
#
_entry.id   AF-A0A969GIE4-F1
#
_cell.length_a   1.000
_cell.length_b   1.000
_cell.length_c   1.000
_cell.angle_alpha   90.00
_cell.angle_beta   90.00
_cell.angle_gamma   90.00
#
_symmetry.space_group_name_H-M   'P 1'
#
loop_
_entity.id
_entity.type
_entity.pdbx_description
1 polymer ?
#
loop_
_entity_poly.entity_id
_entity_poly.type
_entity_poly.pdbx_seq_one_letter_code
_entity_poly.pdbx_strand_id
1 'polypeptide(L)' 'AIAEYHRHRLKRSLGRRYQISPELDGGEFLRQLEQADHRLGDGDVERVARVLTTTEAEGSERNLVEMVDQIDRILEI' A
#
# COMPACT_ATOMS: atom_id res chain seq x y z
N ALA A 1 -10.99 -6.80 -10.05
CA ALA A 1 -10.93 -8.05 -9.24
C ALA A 1 -10.83 -7.72 -7.74
N ILE A 2 -11.04 -8.67 -6.81
CA ILE A 2 -10.90 -8.44 -5.35
C ILE A 2 -9.55 -7.79 -5.00
N ALA A 3 -8.47 -8.24 -5.66
CA ALA A 3 -7.13 -7.66 -5.56
C ALA A 3 -7.09 -6.13 -5.78
N GLU A 4 -7.75 -5.69 -6.85
CA GLU A 4 -7.78 -4.29 -7.27
C GLU A 4 -8.58 -3.43 -6.30
N TYR A 5 -9.67 -3.98 -5.75
CA TYR A 5 -10.45 -3.34 -4.69
C TYR A 5 -9.61 -3.11 -3.42
N HIS A 6 -8.88 -4.13 -2.95
CA HIS A 6 -8.01 -4.01 -1.79
C HIS A 6 -6.84 -3.04 -2.03
N ARG A 7 -6.25 -3.05 -3.23
CA ARG A 7 -5.21 -2.10 -3.65
C ARG A 7 -5.74 -0.66 -3.61
N HIS A 8 -6.92 -0.43 -4.18
CA HIS A 8 -7.53 0.90 -4.20
C HIS A 8 -7.86 1.36 -2.76
N ARG A 9 -8.38 0.46 -1.91
CA ARG A 9 -8.64 0.74 -0.49
C ARG A 9 -7.36 1.13 0.26
N LEU A 10 -6.26 0.40 0.05
CA LEU A 10 -4.95 0.70 0.64
C LEU A 10 -4.45 2.08 0.22
N LYS A 11 -4.38 2.34 -1.09
CA LYS A 11 -3.95 3.63 -1.62
C LYS A 11 -4.80 4.76 -1.06
N ARG A 12 -6.11 4.55 -0.89
CA ARG A 12 -7.03 5.54 -0.33
C ARG A 12 -6.77 5.82 1.16
N SER A 13 -6.52 4.78 1.96
CA SER A 13 -6.19 4.93 3.38
C SER A 13 -4.84 5.63 3.58
N LEU A 14 -3.79 5.18 2.91
CA LEU A 14 -2.47 5.79 2.95
C LEU A 14 -2.50 7.21 2.37
N GLY A 15 -3.16 7.40 1.24
CA GLY A 15 -3.32 8.69 0.60
C GLY A 15 -4.02 9.72 1.49
N ARG A 16 -5.03 9.30 2.25
CA ARG A 16 -5.67 10.17 3.24
C ARG A 16 -4.74 10.54 4.40
N ARG A 17 -3.95 9.59 4.89
CA ARG A 17 -3.04 9.79 6.04
C ARG A 17 -1.83 10.66 5.67
N TYR A 18 -1.28 10.46 4.48
CA TYR A 18 -0.06 11.12 3.99
C TYR A 18 -0.32 12.24 2.97
N GLN A 19 -1.59 12.59 2.72
CA GLN A 19 -2.00 13.60 1.74
C GLN A 19 -1.52 13.30 0.30
N ILE A 20 -1.46 12.02 -0.06
CA ILE A 20 -1.07 11.54 -1.39
C ILE A 20 -2.32 11.17 -2.18
N SER A 21 -2.35 11.47 -3.48
CA SER A 21 -3.48 11.07 -4.31
C SER A 21 -3.50 9.55 -4.52
N PRO A 22 -4.61 8.85 -4.17
CA PRO A 22 -4.72 7.41 -4.36
C PRO A 22 -4.91 6.99 -5.82
N GLU A 23 -5.19 7.95 -6.70
CA GLU A 23 -5.34 7.73 -8.14
C GLU A 23 -4.00 7.69 -8.88
N LEU A 24 -2.89 8.00 -8.19
CA LEU A 24 -1.55 7.88 -8.74
C LEU A 24 -1.25 6.43 -9.12
N ASP A 25 -0.40 6.29 -10.13
CA ASP A 25 0.16 4.99 -10.49
C ASP A 25 0.90 4.35 -9.29
N GLY A 26 1.03 3.03 -9.26
CA GLY A 26 1.72 2.31 -8.18
C GLY A 26 3.10 2.88 -7.88
N GLY A 27 3.90 3.15 -8.93
CA GLY A 27 5.24 3.70 -8.77
C GLY A 27 5.26 5.15 -8.26
N GLU A 28 4.37 6.00 -8.78
CA GLU A 28 4.28 7.40 -8.35
C GLU A 28 3.75 7.54 -6.92
N PHE A 29 2.79 6.70 -6.54
CA PHE A 29 2.25 6.64 -5.18
C PHE A 29 3.34 6.31 -4.16
N LEU A 30 4.17 5.30 -4.47
CA LEU A 30 5.29 4.89 -3.60
C LEU A 30 6.34 5.99 -3.46
N ARG A 31 6.70 6.64 -4.57
CA ARG A 31 7.67 7.75 -4.54
C ARG A 31 7.18 8.92 -3.69
N GLN A 32 5.88 9.22 -3.72
CA GLN A 32 5.32 10.23 -2.83
C GLN A 32 5.23 9.75 -1.39
N LEU A 33 4.96 8.45 -1.15
CA LEU A 33 4.92 7.87 0.18
C LEU A 33 6.29 7.93 0.87
N GLU A 34 7.36 7.65 0.13
CA GLU A 34 8.76 7.84 0.55
C GLU A 34 9.08 9.30 0.91
N GLN A 35 8.51 10.26 0.19
CA GLN A 35 8.74 11.69 0.40
C GLN A 35 7.87 12.29 1.51
N ALA A 36 6.69 11.72 1.74
CA ALA A 36 5.69 12.29 2.62
C ALA A 36 5.98 12.05 4.10
N ASP A 37 6.73 11.01 4.47
CA ASP A 37 7.03 10.79 5.89
C ASP A 37 8.35 10.07 6.16
N HIS A 38 9.29 10.78 6.78
CA HIS A 38 10.50 10.21 7.38
C HIS A 38 10.23 9.32 8.61
N ARG A 39 8.97 9.26 9.09
CA ARG A 39 8.53 8.44 10.23
C ARG A 39 7.98 7.08 9.82
N LEU A 40 7.61 6.89 8.56
CA LEU A 40 7.52 5.55 8.01
C LEU A 40 8.96 5.03 7.94
N GLY A 41 9.29 4.05 8.77
CA GLY A 41 10.62 3.44 8.69
C GLY A 41 10.81 2.85 7.29
N ASP A 42 12.04 2.84 6.79
CA ASP A 42 12.36 2.29 5.46
C ASP A 42 11.73 0.90 5.22
N GLY A 43 11.57 0.10 6.28
CA GLY A 43 10.90 -1.20 6.24
C GLY A 43 9.38 -1.18 6.02
N ASP A 44 8.67 -0.12 6.41
CA ASP A 44 7.23 0.00 6.18
C ASP A 44 6.92 0.43 4.74
N VAL A 45 7.76 1.32 4.18
CA VAL A 45 7.71 1.66 2.75
C VAL A 45 8.00 0.42 1.90
N GLU A 46 9.04 -0.34 2.22
CA GLU A 46 9.39 -1.56 1.48
C GLU A 46 8.27 -2.60 1.53
N ARG A 47 7.57 -2.72 2.67
CA ARG A 47 6.37 -3.57 2.79
C ARG A 47 5.23 -3.08 1.90
N VAL A 48 4.91 -1.79 1.93
CA VAL A 48 3.85 -1.22 1.07
C VAL A 48 4.18 -1.41 -0.40
N ALA A 49 5.44 -1.19 -0.79
CA ALA A 49 5.93 -1.45 -2.13
C ALA A 49 5.70 -2.91 -2.52
N ARG A 50 6.15 -3.85 -1.69
CA ARG A 50 5.97 -5.29 -1.94
C ARG A 50 4.51 -5.67 -2.10
N VAL A 51 3.61 -5.11 -1.29
CA VAL A 51 2.17 -5.38 -1.42
C VAL A 51 1.65 -4.86 -2.77
N LEU A 52 1.98 -3.62 -3.14
CA LEU A 52 1.52 -3.04 -4.40
C LEU A 52 2.03 -3.84 -5.61
N THR A 53 3.31 -4.23 -5.65
CA THR A 53 3.88 -5.01 -6.77
C THR A 53 3.36 -6.45 -6.80
N THR A 54 3.18 -7.11 -5.65
CA THR A 54 2.70 -8.50 -5.61
C THR A 54 1.24 -8.60 -6.06
N THR A 55 0.42 -7.60 -5.75
CA THR A 55 -0.96 -7.54 -6.26
C THR A 55 -1.08 -7.35 -7.77
N GLU A 56 -0.05 -6.83 -8.43
CA GLU A 56 0.01 -6.71 -9.90
C GLU A 56 0.49 -8.00 -10.56
N ALA A 57 1.36 -8.77 -9.90
CA ALA A 57 1.97 -9.97 -10.45
C ALA A 57 1.12 -11.24 -10.27
N GLU A 58 0.52 -11.46 -9.08
CA GLU A 58 -0.14 -12.73 -8.77
C GLU A 58 -1.40 -12.51 -7.91
N GLY A 59 -2.56 -12.52 -8.59
CA GLY A 59 -3.89 -12.35 -8.01
C GLY A 59 -4.39 -13.53 -7.16
N SER A 60 -3.55 -14.10 -6.29
CA SER A 60 -3.99 -15.14 -5.34
C SER A 60 -4.66 -14.51 -4.12
N GLU A 61 -5.95 -14.78 -3.96
CA GLU A 61 -6.83 -14.26 -2.90
C GLU A 61 -6.30 -14.48 -1.47
N ARG A 62 -5.58 -15.59 -1.23
CA ARG A 62 -4.97 -15.88 0.07
C ARG A 62 -3.82 -14.92 0.40
N ASN A 63 -2.99 -14.57 -0.57
CA ASN A 63 -1.91 -13.58 -0.40
C ASN A 63 -2.48 -12.20 -0.10
N LEU A 64 -3.62 -11.86 -0.69
CA LEU A 64 -4.30 -10.59 -0.47
C LEU A 64 -4.84 -10.42 0.95
N VAL A 65 -5.40 -11.48 1.55
CA VAL A 65 -5.90 -11.44 2.93
C VAL A 65 -4.76 -11.27 3.93
N GLU A 66 -3.66 -12.02 3.78
CA GLU A 66 -2.48 -11.86 4.64
C GLU A 66 -1.84 -10.47 4.48
N MET A 67 -1.87 -9.88 3.28
CA MET A 67 -1.38 -8.53 3.04
C MET A 67 -2.27 -7.45 3.67
N VAL A 68 -3.60 -7.60 3.62
CA VAL A 68 -4.52 -6.67 4.29
C VAL A 68 -4.31 -6.68 5.81
N ASP A 69 -4.09 -7.86 6.42
CA ASP A 69 -3.78 -7.95 7.85
C ASP A 69 -2.46 -7.25 8.20
N GLN A 70 -1.44 -7.38 7.34
CA GLN A 70 -0.17 -6.66 7.53
C GLN A 70 -0.31 -5.14 7.39
N ILE A 71 -1.17 -4.68 6.46
CA ILE A 71 -1.47 -3.27 6.26
C ILE A 71 -2.21 -2.68 7.45
N ASP A 72 -3.24 -3.38 7.95
CA ASP A 72 -4.03 -2.90 9.08
C ASP A 72 -3.12 -2.74 10.31
N ARG A 73 -2.15 -3.64 10.52
CA ARG A 73 -1.11 -3.48 11.56
C ARG A 73 -0.16 -2.30 11.35
N ILE A 74 0.20 -1.97 10.11
CA ILE A 74 1.02 -0.77 9.81
C ILE A 74 0.22 0.50 10.07
N LEU A 75 -1.09 0.47 9.81
CA LEU A 75 -1.98 1.62 10.01
C LEU A 75 -2.44 1.81 11.46
N GLU A 76 -2.38 0.78 12.31
CA GLU A 76 -2.64 0.83 13.75
C GLU A 76 -1.50 1.46 14.59
N ILE A 77 -0.39 1.83 13.96
CA ILE A 77 0.65 2.71 14.53
C ILE A 77 0.19 4.16 14.45
#